data_AF-A0A6N0JNU5-F1
#
_entry.id   AF-A0A6N0JNU5-F1
#
_cell.length_a   1.000
_cell.length_b   1.000
_cell.length_c   1.000
_cell.angle_alpha   90.00
_cell.angle_beta   90.00
_cell.angle_gamma   90.00
#
_symmetry.space_group_name_H-M   'P 1'
#
loop_
_entity.id
_entity.type
_entity.pdbx_description
1 polymer ?
#
loop_
_entity_poly.entity_id
_entity_poly.type
_entity_poly.pdbx_seq_one_letter_code
_entity_poly.pdbx_strand_id
1 'polypeptide(L)'
;MKDSAARAGEITLDDAVRLAQTWAAAHHADAGRSRNFAVQWHQDTPVADRRGDALLRDLEFFFQAASKDAAYWQSVGDFSEEATGVWGMQALKALAGLNAVGLLAAAILLAARGGSAYTAGAIGACALFLAGVILAYPALRLTRLSRARANAAAASHSREAGSAWTWEQLRSANDANPNVGRKERKLAFRLAAIMAATATAGCAVLVTTVWL
;
A
#
# COMPACT_ATOMS: atom_id res chain seq x y z
N MET A 1 59.98 -13.70 -4.24
CA MET A 1 58.97 -14.24 -5.21
C MET A 1 57.64 -14.57 -4.54
N LYS A 2 57.20 -13.88 -3.47
CA LYS A 2 55.94 -14.18 -2.76
C LYS A 2 54.77 -13.24 -3.14
N ASP A 3 55.04 -12.11 -3.79
CA ASP A 3 54.01 -11.09 -4.06
C ASP A 3 53.36 -11.20 -5.44
N SER A 4 53.90 -12.01 -6.35
CA SER A 4 53.44 -12.09 -7.74
C SER A 4 52.28 -13.07 -7.94
N ALA A 5 52.10 -14.03 -7.03
CA ALA A 5 51.00 -15.01 -7.11
C ALA A 5 49.67 -14.45 -6.55
N ALA A 6 49.72 -13.44 -5.68
CA ALA A 6 48.52 -12.80 -5.11
C ALA A 6 47.77 -11.91 -6.11
N ARG A 7 48.45 -11.41 -7.16
CA ARG A 7 47.84 -10.53 -8.19
C ARG A 7 47.20 -11.27 -9.36
N ALA A 8 47.36 -12.58 -9.47
CA ALA A 8 46.94 -13.36 -10.64
C ALA A 8 45.41 -13.52 -10.78
N GLY A 9 44.63 -13.10 -9.77
CA GLY A 9 43.16 -13.11 -9.81
C GLY A 9 42.52 -11.75 -9.55
N GLU A 10 43.33 -10.69 -9.40
CA GLU A 10 42.83 -9.34 -9.12
C GLU A 10 42.44 -8.64 -10.42
N ILE A 11 41.17 -8.25 -10.55
CA ILE A 11 40.68 -7.52 -11.73
C ILE A 11 40.82 -6.01 -11.55
N THR A 12 41.20 -5.33 -12.63
CA THR A 12 41.18 -3.86 -12.66
C THR A 12 39.75 -3.33 -12.75
N LEU A 13 39.56 -2.02 -12.49
CA LEU A 13 38.25 -1.39 -12.62
C LEU A 13 37.71 -1.49 -14.06
N ASP A 14 38.57 -1.31 -15.06
CA ASP A 14 38.19 -1.41 -16.48
C ASP A 14 37.80 -2.84 -16.85
N ASP A 15 38.47 -3.85 -16.28
CA ASP A 15 38.11 -5.25 -16.46
C ASP A 15 36.77 -5.58 -15.79
N ALA A 16 36.53 -5.06 -14.57
CA ALA A 16 35.27 -5.22 -13.86
C ALA A 16 34.09 -4.61 -14.66
N VAL A 17 34.25 -3.39 -15.18
CA VAL A 17 33.22 -2.73 -16.00
C VAL A 17 32.95 -3.52 -17.28
N ARG A 18 33.99 -3.99 -17.96
CA ARG A 18 33.85 -4.77 -19.19
C ARG A 18 33.16 -6.11 -18.94
N LEU A 19 33.50 -6.80 -17.85
CA LEU A 19 32.85 -8.04 -17.43
C LEU A 19 31.36 -7.81 -17.17
N ALA A 20 31.01 -6.77 -16.41
CA ALA A 20 29.62 -6.47 -16.10
C ALA A 20 28.79 -6.07 -17.34
N GLN A 21 29.37 -5.34 -18.29
CA GLN A 21 28.71 -5.03 -19.57
C GLN A 21 28.51 -6.27 -20.44
N THR A 22 29.51 -7.17 -20.48
CA THR A 22 29.42 -8.43 -21.22
C THR A 22 28.34 -9.33 -20.62
N TRP A 23 28.29 -9.42 -19.29
CA TRP A 23 27.23 -10.10 -18.56
C TRP A 23 25.86 -9.49 -18.88
N ALA A 24 25.74 -8.16 -18.85
CA ALA A 24 24.49 -7.48 -19.14
C ALA A 24 23.97 -7.81 -20.55
N ALA A 25 24.86 -7.85 -21.54
CA ALA A 25 24.51 -8.26 -22.90
C ALA A 25 24.04 -9.73 -22.98
N ALA A 26 24.71 -10.65 -22.27
CA ALA A 26 24.36 -12.06 -22.25
C ALA A 26 23.03 -12.35 -21.52
N HIS A 27 22.70 -11.55 -20.51
CA HIS A 27 21.51 -11.72 -19.67
C HIS A 27 20.36 -10.75 -20.01
N HIS A 28 20.48 -9.99 -21.11
CA HIS A 28 19.53 -8.94 -21.49
C HIS A 28 19.22 -7.94 -20.36
N ALA A 29 20.22 -7.64 -19.54
CA ALA A 29 20.12 -6.72 -18.41
C ALA A 29 20.57 -5.30 -18.78
N ASP A 30 20.26 -4.33 -17.93
CA ASP A 30 20.65 -2.93 -18.14
C ASP A 30 22.18 -2.77 -18.02
N ALA A 31 22.83 -2.39 -19.12
CA ALA A 31 24.28 -2.23 -19.20
C ALA A 31 24.80 -1.03 -18.38
N GLY A 32 24.02 0.04 -18.25
CA GLY A 32 24.38 1.21 -17.44
C GLY A 32 24.34 0.87 -15.95
N ARG A 33 23.28 0.18 -15.53
CA ARG A 33 23.13 -0.34 -14.17
C ARG A 33 24.25 -1.32 -13.80
N SER A 34 24.57 -2.25 -14.70
CA SER A 34 25.63 -3.24 -14.49
C SER A 34 27.01 -2.58 -14.39
N ARG A 35 27.28 -1.55 -15.21
CA ARG A 35 28.50 -0.74 -15.10
C ARG A 35 28.61 -0.05 -13.73
N ASN A 36 27.55 0.60 -13.27
CA ASN A 36 27.58 1.34 -12.00
C ASN A 36 27.76 0.41 -10.81
N PHE A 37 27.10 -0.76 -10.83
CA PHE A 37 27.32 -1.82 -9.84
C PHE A 37 28.78 -2.25 -9.81
N ALA A 38 29.40 -2.50 -10.97
CA ALA A 38 30.79 -2.93 -11.04
C ALA A 38 31.77 -1.89 -10.49
N VAL A 39 31.52 -0.59 -10.73
CA VAL A 39 32.32 0.51 -10.18
C VAL A 39 32.24 0.52 -8.66
N GLN A 40 31.03 0.45 -8.10
CA GLN A 40 30.86 0.40 -6.66
C GLN A 40 31.48 -0.86 -6.06
N TRP A 41 31.19 -2.03 -6.62
CA TRP A 41 31.71 -3.31 -6.15
C TRP A 41 33.24 -3.29 -6.09
N HIS A 42 33.91 -2.70 -7.09
CA HIS A 42 35.37 -2.59 -7.09
C HIS A 42 35.90 -1.69 -5.96
N GLN A 43 35.19 -0.60 -5.66
CA GLN A 43 35.54 0.32 -4.57
C GLN A 43 35.33 -0.32 -3.19
N ASP A 44 34.22 -1.05 -3.01
CA ASP A 44 33.81 -1.63 -1.73
C ASP A 44 34.50 -2.97 -1.44
N THR A 45 34.92 -3.70 -2.47
CA THR A 45 35.56 -5.02 -2.31
C THR A 45 37.05 -4.89 -2.00
N PRO A 46 37.55 -5.54 -0.94
CA PRO A 46 38.97 -5.59 -0.64
C PRO A 46 39.79 -6.08 -1.82
N VAL A 47 40.94 -5.44 -2.06
CA VAL A 47 41.88 -5.74 -3.16
C VAL A 47 42.13 -7.25 -3.33
N ALA A 48 42.34 -7.96 -2.22
CA ALA A 48 42.63 -9.40 -2.22
C ALA A 48 41.46 -10.30 -2.72
N ASP A 49 40.24 -9.77 -2.69
CA ASP A 49 39.00 -10.49 -3.01
C ASP A 49 38.40 -10.07 -4.36
N ARG A 50 39.04 -9.14 -5.09
CA ARG A 50 38.56 -8.62 -6.37
C ARG A 50 38.72 -9.63 -7.51
N ARG A 51 37.88 -10.65 -7.53
CA ARG A 51 37.86 -11.68 -8.57
C ARG A 51 36.66 -11.52 -9.50
N GLY A 52 36.86 -11.82 -10.79
CA GLY A 52 35.82 -11.68 -11.81
C GLY A 52 34.60 -12.57 -11.58
N ASP A 53 34.81 -13.80 -11.09
CA ASP A 53 33.73 -14.74 -10.75
C ASP A 53 32.90 -14.28 -9.55
N ALA A 54 33.53 -13.65 -8.56
CA ALA A 54 32.85 -13.03 -7.43
C ALA A 54 31.97 -11.86 -7.90
N LEU A 55 32.51 -10.96 -8.71
CA LEU A 55 31.75 -9.83 -9.30
C LEU A 55 30.51 -10.32 -10.05
N LEU A 56 30.64 -11.32 -10.93
CA LEU A 56 29.52 -11.82 -11.73
C LEU A 56 28.43 -12.45 -10.86
N ARG A 57 28.82 -13.15 -9.79
CA ARG A 57 27.87 -13.73 -8.83
C ARG A 57 27.11 -12.65 -8.06
N ASP A 58 27.83 -11.64 -7.57
CA ASP A 58 27.22 -10.54 -6.82
C ASP A 58 26.31 -9.70 -7.71
N LEU A 59 26.69 -9.52 -8.99
CA LEU A 59 25.89 -8.85 -10.01
C LEU A 59 24.59 -9.63 -10.29
N GLU A 60 24.68 -10.95 -10.48
CA GLU A 60 23.49 -11.80 -10.65
C GLU A 60 22.56 -11.72 -9.42
N PHE A 61 23.13 -11.84 -8.22
CA PHE A 61 22.37 -11.73 -6.97
C PHE A 61 21.69 -10.37 -6.83
N PHE A 62 22.38 -9.29 -7.18
CA PHE A 62 21.83 -7.93 -7.16
C PHE A 62 20.62 -7.77 -8.09
N PHE A 63 20.71 -8.21 -9.34
CA PHE A 63 19.58 -8.12 -10.27
C PHE A 63 18.40 -9.00 -9.83
N GLN A 64 18.66 -10.19 -9.29
CA GLN A 64 17.63 -11.03 -8.71
C GLN A 64 16.97 -10.36 -7.48
N ALA A 65 17.77 -9.82 -6.56
CA ALA A 65 17.26 -9.11 -5.38
C ALA A 65 16.39 -7.92 -5.78
N ALA A 66 16.87 -7.07 -6.69
CA ALA A 66 16.11 -5.93 -7.20
C ALA A 66 14.78 -6.33 -7.83
N SER A 67 14.75 -7.41 -8.61
CA SER A 67 13.50 -7.91 -9.21
C SER A 67 12.52 -8.43 -8.15
N LYS A 68 13.02 -9.15 -7.14
CA LYS A 68 12.20 -9.68 -6.03
C LYS A 68 11.63 -8.56 -5.18
N ASP A 69 12.43 -7.54 -4.88
CA ASP A 69 12.00 -6.40 -4.09
C ASP A 69 10.98 -5.54 -4.86
N ALA A 70 11.21 -5.32 -6.16
CA ALA A 70 10.24 -4.64 -7.01
C ALA A 70 8.89 -5.39 -7.05
N ALA A 71 8.93 -6.72 -7.18
CA ALA A 71 7.75 -7.59 -7.14
C ALA A 71 7.08 -7.60 -5.77
N TYR A 72 7.85 -7.60 -4.68
CA TYR A 72 7.33 -7.49 -3.32
C TYR A 72 6.55 -6.19 -3.15
N TRP A 73 7.13 -5.04 -3.52
CA TRP A 73 6.44 -3.75 -3.41
C TRP A 73 5.20 -3.67 -4.29
N GLN A 74 5.23 -4.27 -5.47
CA GLN A 74 4.03 -4.41 -6.30
C GLN A 74 2.96 -5.24 -5.60
N SER A 75 3.33 -6.38 -5.00
CA SER A 75 2.40 -7.22 -4.24
C SER A 75 1.80 -6.50 -3.03
N VAL A 76 2.55 -5.64 -2.33
CA VAL A 76 2.04 -4.82 -1.23
C VAL A 76 0.96 -3.85 -1.71
N GLY A 77 1.14 -3.28 -2.90
CA GLY A 77 0.12 -2.47 -3.57
C GLY A 77 -1.14 -3.28 -3.89
N ASP A 78 -0.97 -4.46 -4.46
CA ASP A 78 -2.07 -5.37 -4.84
C ASP A 78 -2.84 -5.87 -3.59
N PHE A 79 -2.15 -6.28 -2.53
CA PHE A 79 -2.78 -6.64 -1.26
C PHE A 79 -3.54 -5.49 -0.62
N SER A 80 -3.02 -4.26 -0.73
CA SER A 80 -3.75 -3.07 -0.28
C SER A 80 -5.04 -2.87 -1.09
N GLU A 81 -4.98 -3.11 -2.40
CA GLU A 81 -6.14 -3.12 -3.28
C GLU A 81 -7.14 -4.22 -2.92
N GLU A 82 -6.71 -5.43 -2.54
CA GLU A 82 -7.62 -6.48 -2.08
C GLU A 82 -8.24 -6.17 -0.70
N ALA A 83 -7.41 -5.80 0.28
CA ALA A 83 -7.83 -5.58 1.67
C ALA A 83 -8.71 -4.32 1.85
N THR A 84 -8.57 -3.32 0.98
CA THR A 84 -9.49 -2.16 0.89
C THR A 84 -10.33 -2.18 -0.39
N GLY A 85 -10.51 -3.37 -0.94
CA GLY A 85 -11.01 -3.57 -2.29
C GLY A 85 -12.47 -3.27 -2.48
N VAL A 86 -12.95 -3.72 -3.64
CA VAL A 86 -14.32 -3.53 -4.10
C VAL A 86 -15.34 -3.87 -3.01
N TRP A 87 -15.09 -4.93 -2.23
CA TRP A 87 -15.92 -5.34 -1.09
C TRP A 87 -16.03 -4.31 0.03
N GLY A 88 -14.90 -3.73 0.48
CA GLY A 88 -14.92 -2.72 1.54
C GLY A 88 -15.64 -1.44 1.09
N MET A 89 -15.42 -1.02 -0.15
CA MET A 89 -16.09 0.13 -0.75
C MET A 89 -17.59 -0.14 -0.97
N GLN A 90 -17.96 -1.34 -1.42
CA GLN A 90 -19.35 -1.76 -1.59
C GLN A 90 -20.08 -1.85 -0.24
N ALA A 91 -19.44 -2.41 0.80
CA ALA A 91 -19.98 -2.47 2.15
C ALA A 91 -20.26 -1.06 2.71
N LEU A 92 -19.31 -0.13 2.56
CA LEU A 92 -19.50 1.28 2.94
C LEU A 92 -20.64 1.96 2.17
N LYS A 93 -20.77 1.71 0.86
CA LYS A 93 -21.88 2.21 0.04
C LYS A 93 -23.22 1.62 0.48
N ALA A 94 -23.27 0.32 0.75
CA ALA A 94 -24.47 -0.36 1.23
C ALA A 94 -24.89 0.19 2.59
N LEU A 95 -23.93 0.44 3.49
CA LEU A 95 -24.19 1.04 4.80
C LEU A 95 -24.69 2.48 4.70
N ALA A 96 -24.15 3.27 3.77
CA ALA A 96 -24.66 4.60 3.46
C ALA A 96 -26.09 4.54 2.90
N GLY A 97 -26.37 3.59 1.99
CA GLY A 97 -27.69 3.34 1.44
C GLY A 97 -28.69 2.94 2.53
N LEU A 98 -28.31 2.06 3.45
CA LEU A 98 -29.15 1.64 4.56
C LEU A 98 -29.51 2.81 5.48
N ASN A 99 -28.55 3.69 5.81
CA ASN A 99 -28.84 4.90 6.57
C ASN A 99 -29.77 5.85 5.80
N ALA A 100 -29.62 6.00 4.48
CA ALA A 100 -30.50 6.84 3.67
C ALA A 100 -31.94 6.29 3.60
N VAL A 101 -32.10 4.97 3.45
CA VAL A 101 -33.42 4.32 3.48
C VAL A 101 -34.07 4.45 4.84
N GLY A 102 -33.31 4.25 5.92
CA GLY A 102 -33.80 4.46 7.29
C GLY A 102 -34.24 5.91 7.54
N LEU A 103 -33.49 6.89 7.01
CA LEU A 103 -33.86 8.31 7.09
C LEU A 103 -35.18 8.59 6.38
N LEU A 104 -35.39 8.04 5.18
CA LEU A 104 -36.65 8.17 4.44
C LEU A 104 -37.81 7.54 5.22
N ALA A 105 -37.62 6.35 5.77
CA ALA A 105 -38.64 5.69 6.58
C ALA A 105 -39.00 6.51 7.82
N ALA A 106 -38.01 7.04 8.53
CA ALA A 106 -38.23 7.89 9.70
C ALA A 106 -38.92 9.21 9.32
N ALA A 107 -38.59 9.82 8.18
CA ALA A 107 -39.23 11.03 7.70
C ALA A 107 -40.70 10.79 7.31
N ILE A 108 -41.03 9.65 6.70
CA ILE A 108 -42.41 9.25 6.41
C ILE A 108 -43.20 9.09 7.72
N LEU A 109 -42.61 8.41 8.72
CA LEU A 109 -43.24 8.24 10.01
C LEU A 109 -43.45 9.57 10.74
N LEU A 110 -42.48 10.50 10.65
CA LEU A 110 -42.62 11.85 11.21
C LEU A 110 -43.74 12.65 10.53
N ALA A 111 -43.95 12.45 9.23
CA ALA A 111 -45.04 13.08 8.49
C ALA A 111 -46.42 12.44 8.80
N ALA A 112 -46.45 11.21 9.31
CA ALA A 112 -47.67 10.59 9.79
C ALA A 112 -48.11 11.25 11.11
N ARG A 113 -49.40 11.63 11.20
CA ARG A 113 -49.97 12.22 12.41
C ARG A 113 -50.06 11.16 13.51
N GLY A 114 -49.27 11.32 14.58
CA GLY A 114 -49.27 10.46 15.75
C GLY A 114 -49.19 11.24 17.07
N GLY A 115 -49.12 10.51 18.19
CA GLY A 115 -48.95 11.10 19.53
C GLY A 115 -47.56 11.69 19.78
N SER A 116 -47.37 12.40 20.89
CA SER A 116 -46.09 13.06 21.22
C SER A 116 -44.90 12.08 21.33
N ALA A 117 -45.10 10.91 21.92
CA ALA A 117 -44.07 9.86 22.03
C ALA A 117 -43.66 9.30 20.66
N TYR A 118 -44.64 9.12 19.78
CA TYR A 118 -44.44 8.68 18.40
C TYR A 118 -43.61 9.70 17.61
N THR A 119 -43.97 10.98 17.67
CA THR A 119 -43.23 12.07 17.02
C THR A 119 -41.80 12.20 17.56
N ALA A 120 -41.62 12.10 18.88
CA ALA A 120 -40.30 12.20 19.51
C ALA A 120 -39.35 11.09 19.04
N GLY A 121 -39.82 9.85 18.96
CA GLY A 121 -38.96 8.77 18.49
C GLY A 121 -38.75 8.77 16.97
N ALA A 122 -39.71 9.24 16.16
CA ALA A 122 -39.47 9.50 14.74
C ALA A 122 -38.37 10.55 14.52
N ILE A 123 -38.34 11.63 15.32
CA ILE A 123 -37.26 12.63 15.32
C ILE A 123 -35.92 11.98 15.73
N GLY A 124 -35.91 11.16 16.78
CA GLY A 124 -34.72 10.44 17.23
C GLY A 124 -34.14 9.51 16.17
N ALA A 125 -34.98 8.75 15.48
CA ALA A 125 -34.57 7.90 14.36
C ALA A 125 -34.03 8.73 13.19
N CYS A 126 -34.68 9.83 12.81
CA CYS A 126 -34.19 10.76 11.79
C CYS A 126 -32.78 11.27 12.12
N ALA A 127 -32.54 11.69 13.36
CA ALA A 127 -31.24 12.20 13.78
C ALA A 127 -30.13 11.12 13.67
N LEU A 128 -30.42 9.89 14.07
CA LEU A 128 -29.48 8.77 14.00
C LEU A 128 -29.13 8.41 12.54
N PHE A 129 -30.13 8.28 11.68
CA PHE A 129 -29.90 7.98 10.27
C PHE A 129 -29.20 9.13 9.53
N LEU A 130 -29.55 10.38 9.83
CA LEU A 130 -28.87 11.55 9.28
C LEU A 130 -27.39 11.59 9.68
N ALA A 131 -27.07 11.29 10.94
CA ALA A 131 -25.69 11.17 11.38
C ALA A 131 -24.92 10.11 10.59
N GLY A 132 -25.52 8.93 10.35
CA GLY A 132 -24.92 7.89 9.52
C GLY A 132 -24.70 8.31 8.06
N VAL A 133 -25.64 9.03 7.46
CA VAL A 133 -25.49 9.58 6.09
C VAL A 133 -24.36 10.62 6.03
N ILE A 134 -24.27 11.53 7.00
CA ILE A 134 -23.21 12.56 7.05
C ILE A 134 -21.82 11.92 7.16
N LEU A 135 -21.69 10.84 7.94
CA LEU A 135 -20.43 10.13 8.13
C LEU A 135 -20.00 9.29 6.91
N ALA A 136 -20.92 8.98 6.00
CA ALA A 136 -20.62 8.21 4.79
C ALA A 136 -19.57 8.90 3.91
N TYR A 137 -19.70 10.21 3.69
CA TYR A 137 -18.78 10.98 2.86
C TYR A 137 -17.32 10.94 3.37
N PRO A 138 -17.01 11.32 4.62
CA PRO A 138 -15.64 11.24 5.13
C PRO A 138 -15.12 9.80 5.17
N ALA A 139 -15.95 8.79 5.47
CA ALA A 139 -15.53 7.39 5.47
C ALA A 139 -15.11 6.91 4.07
N LEU A 140 -15.91 7.20 3.05
CA LEU A 140 -15.60 6.87 1.65
C LEU A 140 -14.36 7.63 1.16
N ARG A 141 -14.24 8.92 1.50
CA ARG A 141 -13.10 9.76 1.12
C ARG A 141 -11.80 9.25 1.72
N LEU A 142 -11.79 8.92 3.01
CA LEU A 142 -10.60 8.41 3.70
C LEU A 142 -10.18 7.03 3.18
N THR A 143 -11.14 6.17 2.86
CA THR A 143 -10.87 4.88 2.23
C THR A 143 -10.15 5.07 0.90
N ARG A 144 -10.68 5.95 0.02
CA ARG A 144 -10.04 6.28 -1.27
C ARG A 144 -8.64 6.88 -1.10
N LEU A 145 -8.48 7.84 -0.17
CA LEU A 145 -7.18 8.46 0.10
C LEU A 145 -6.15 7.46 0.61
N SER A 146 -6.56 6.57 1.53
CA SER A 146 -5.68 5.52 2.07
C SER A 146 -5.19 4.59 0.97
N ARG A 147 -6.08 4.19 0.05
CA ARG A 147 -5.76 3.34 -1.09
C ARG A 147 -4.83 4.06 -2.07
N ALA A 148 -5.16 5.28 -2.46
CA ALA A 148 -4.33 6.06 -3.38
C ALA A 148 -2.90 6.26 -2.84
N ARG A 149 -2.76 6.56 -1.55
CA ARG A 149 -1.45 6.72 -0.90
C ARG A 149 -0.67 5.40 -0.81
N ALA A 150 -1.32 4.31 -0.41
CA ALA A 150 -0.67 3.01 -0.34
C ALA A 150 -0.19 2.54 -1.72
N ASN A 151 -1.03 2.68 -2.75
CA ASN A 151 -0.69 2.28 -4.12
C ASN A 151 0.40 3.18 -4.72
N ALA A 152 0.35 4.49 -4.46
CA ALA A 152 1.39 5.41 -4.92
C ALA A 152 2.74 5.13 -4.25
N ALA A 153 2.75 4.86 -2.94
CA ALA A 153 3.97 4.50 -2.22
C ALA A 153 4.53 3.16 -2.71
N ALA A 154 3.69 2.13 -2.81
CA ALA A 154 4.06 0.82 -3.34
C ALA A 154 4.63 0.91 -4.78
N ALA A 155 4.00 1.70 -5.65
CA ALA A 155 4.50 1.92 -7.00
C ALA A 155 5.82 2.71 -7.03
N SER A 156 6.01 3.69 -6.15
CA SER A 156 7.28 4.42 -6.02
C SER A 156 8.40 3.47 -5.60
N HIS A 157 8.20 2.70 -4.54
CA HIS A 157 9.21 1.79 -4.02
C HIS A 157 9.49 0.62 -4.96
N SER A 158 8.47 0.12 -5.67
CA SER A 158 8.66 -0.88 -6.74
C SER A 158 9.54 -0.33 -7.86
N ARG A 159 9.31 0.93 -8.29
CA ARG A 159 10.15 1.59 -9.28
C ARG A 159 11.56 1.82 -8.76
N GLU A 160 11.71 2.34 -7.55
CA GLU A 160 13.01 2.61 -6.91
C GLU A 160 13.84 1.34 -6.75
N ALA A 161 13.25 0.24 -6.29
CA ALA A 161 13.91 -1.07 -6.20
C ALA A 161 14.26 -1.62 -7.61
N GLY A 162 13.31 -1.53 -8.54
CA GLY A 162 13.50 -1.97 -9.92
C GLY A 162 14.59 -1.19 -10.66
N SER A 163 14.76 0.09 -10.35
CA SER A 163 15.75 1.00 -10.95
C SER A 163 16.99 1.23 -10.10
N ALA A 164 17.18 0.52 -8.98
CA ALA A 164 18.32 0.75 -8.08
C ALA A 164 19.64 0.44 -8.79
N TRP A 165 20.65 1.30 -8.72
CA TRP A 165 21.95 1.07 -9.37
C TRP A 165 23.01 0.49 -8.42
N THR A 166 22.74 0.58 -7.12
CA THR A 166 23.66 0.23 -6.03
C THR A 166 22.96 -0.56 -4.94
N TRP A 167 23.73 -1.25 -4.10
CA TRP A 167 23.18 -1.93 -2.91
C TRP A 167 22.58 -0.94 -1.90
N GLU A 168 23.19 0.25 -1.70
CA GLU A 168 22.58 1.26 -0.83
C GLU A 168 21.23 1.75 -1.36
N GLN A 169 21.11 1.98 -2.67
CA GLN A 169 19.85 2.42 -3.26
C GLN A 169 18.76 1.35 -3.10
N LEU A 170 19.11 0.07 -3.32
CA LEU A 170 18.16 -1.03 -3.14
C LEU A 170 17.74 -1.18 -1.66
N ARG A 171 18.69 -1.07 -0.73
CA ARG A 171 18.41 -1.10 0.71
C ARG A 171 17.53 0.08 1.15
N SER A 172 17.85 1.29 0.69
CA SER A 172 17.06 2.49 0.96
C SER A 172 15.63 2.38 0.44
N ALA A 173 15.40 1.71 -0.69
CA ALA A 173 14.05 1.46 -1.20
C ALA A 173 13.28 0.48 -0.30
N ASN A 174 13.96 -0.48 0.32
CA ASN A 174 13.35 -1.48 1.21
C ASN A 174 13.13 -1.02 2.65
N ASP A 175 13.88 -0.02 3.13
CA ASP A 175 13.67 0.58 4.46
C ASP A 175 12.38 1.41 4.56
N ALA A 176 11.66 1.55 3.44
CA ALA A 176 10.39 2.25 3.38
C ALA A 176 9.31 1.58 4.25
N ASN A 177 8.42 2.40 4.82
CA ASN A 177 7.36 1.91 5.68
C ASN A 177 6.20 1.32 4.85
N PRO A 178 5.89 0.01 4.94
CA PRO A 178 4.79 -0.59 4.18
C PRO A 178 3.39 -0.16 4.68
N ASN A 179 3.30 0.54 5.82
CA ASN A 179 2.04 0.93 6.45
C ASN A 179 1.53 2.31 6.04
N VAL A 180 1.88 2.80 4.84
CA VAL A 180 1.35 4.08 4.32
C VAL A 180 -0.18 4.02 4.25
N GLY A 181 -0.87 5.05 4.73
CA GLY A 181 -2.33 5.10 4.73
C GLY A 181 -3.01 4.37 5.90
N ARG A 182 -2.25 3.77 6.83
CA ARG A 182 -2.81 3.03 7.99
C ARG A 182 -3.67 3.91 8.89
N LYS A 183 -3.31 5.18 9.08
CA LYS A 183 -4.06 6.12 9.93
C LYS A 183 -5.45 6.39 9.34
N GLU A 184 -5.50 6.68 8.05
CA GLU A 184 -6.71 6.95 7.29
C GLU A 184 -7.61 5.71 7.25
N ARG A 185 -7.02 4.51 7.05
CA ARG A 185 -7.75 3.24 7.08
C ARG A 185 -8.39 2.98 8.45
N LYS A 186 -7.64 3.18 9.55
CA LYS A 186 -8.18 3.06 10.92
C LYS A 186 -9.33 4.04 11.17
N LEU A 187 -9.20 5.28 10.68
CA LEU A 187 -10.23 6.29 10.89
C LEU A 187 -11.47 6.00 10.05
N ALA A 188 -11.31 5.60 8.79
CA ALA A 188 -12.41 5.13 7.94
C ALA A 188 -13.17 3.96 8.56
N PHE A 189 -12.45 2.99 9.14
CA PHE A 189 -13.06 1.85 9.84
C PHE A 189 -13.87 2.29 11.06
N ARG A 190 -13.35 3.22 11.87
CA ARG A 190 -14.10 3.78 13.02
C ARG A 190 -15.38 4.50 12.56
N LEU A 191 -15.30 5.28 11.47
CA LEU A 191 -16.48 5.94 10.91
C LEU A 191 -17.51 4.92 10.42
N ALA A 192 -17.08 3.86 9.74
CA ALA A 192 -17.96 2.77 9.31
C ALA A 192 -18.64 2.08 10.50
N ALA A 193 -17.91 1.83 11.59
CA ALA A 193 -18.47 1.25 12.81
C ALA A 193 -19.53 2.17 13.45
N ILE A 194 -19.28 3.49 13.48
CA ILE A 194 -20.26 4.47 13.96
C ILE A 194 -21.51 4.47 13.07
N MET A 195 -21.35 4.46 11.75
CA MET A 195 -22.47 4.39 10.80
C MET A 195 -23.33 3.12 10.99
N ALA A 196 -22.71 1.99 11.32
CA ALA A 196 -23.41 0.75 11.62
C ALA A 196 -24.15 0.82 12.96
N ALA A 197 -23.53 1.44 13.97
CA ALA A 197 -24.16 1.67 15.26
C ALA A 197 -25.37 2.61 15.14
N THR A 198 -25.24 3.72 14.40
CA THR A 198 -26.36 4.67 14.20
C THR A 198 -27.50 4.06 13.41
N ALA A 199 -27.20 3.26 12.38
CA ALA A 199 -28.22 2.52 11.64
C ALA A 199 -28.97 1.53 12.54
N THR A 200 -28.24 0.72 13.31
CA THR A 200 -28.83 -0.27 14.22
C THR A 200 -29.70 0.40 15.29
N ALA A 201 -29.19 1.48 15.90
CA ALA A 201 -29.93 2.25 16.88
C ALA A 201 -31.16 2.92 16.27
N GLY A 202 -31.05 3.50 15.06
CA GLY A 202 -32.17 4.10 14.34
C GLY A 202 -33.27 3.09 14.05
N CYS A 203 -32.90 1.88 13.60
CA CYS A 203 -33.85 0.78 13.42
C CYS A 203 -34.54 0.38 14.73
N ALA A 204 -33.79 0.25 15.82
CA ALA A 204 -34.35 -0.09 17.13
C ALA A 204 -35.36 0.97 17.60
N VAL A 205 -35.02 2.26 17.46
CA VAL A 205 -35.93 3.37 17.78
C VAL A 205 -37.20 3.26 16.94
N LEU A 206 -37.09 3.07 15.62
CA LEU A 206 -38.25 2.93 14.74
C LEU A 206 -39.16 1.77 15.15
N VAL A 207 -38.59 0.61 15.45
CA VAL A 207 -39.37 -0.56 15.91
C VAL A 207 -40.08 -0.23 17.21
N THR A 208 -39.39 0.36 18.19
CA THR A 208 -40.02 0.73 19.47
C THR A 208 -41.11 1.76 19.30
N THR A 209 -40.98 2.74 18.41
CA THR A 209 -41.99 3.79 18.21
C THR A 209 -43.24 3.34 17.49
N VAL A 210 -43.15 2.27 16.69
CA VAL A 210 -44.30 1.75 15.93
C VAL A 210 -45.06 0.70 16.73
N TRP A 211 -44.38 -0.05 17.60
CA TRP A 211 -44.94 -1.22 18.28
C TRP A 211 -45.20 -1.03 19.78
N LEU A 212 -44.72 0.05 20.41
CA LEU A 212 -45.03 0.45 21.79
C LEU A 212 -45.84 1.75 21.80
#